data_AF-A0A2K8NR24-F1
#
_entry.id   AF-A0A2K8NR24-F1
#
_cell.length_a   1.000
_cell.length_b   1.000
_cell.length_c   1.000
_cell.angle_alpha   90.00
_cell.angle_beta   90.00
_cell.angle_gamma   90.00
#
_symmetry.space_group_name_H-M   'P 1'
#
loop_
_entity.id
_entity.type
_entity.pdbx_description
1 polymer ?
#
loop_
_entity_poly.entity_id
_entity_poly.type
_entity_poly.pdbx_seq_one_letter_code
_entity_poly.pdbx_strand_id
1 'polypeptide(L)'
;MATHSEASQKNNHESKKDYQPRMVIISGPSGVGKGSINNILRTHPDLHLKYSVSMTTRQPRNGEKEGLDYFFVTPERFREAIEKKELIEWAQFVGNYYGTPRQYVEAEMAKGNNVILEIEVDGATQAINTEKNVLSIFLMPPTLKDLASRLQGRQSESPEVIKKRLDKAMLEVPLKHNYQYVVENDTVQNAVAKITDILRKEKAAPYDKTTVYDKLKKMMYEIVHEDYGFFVKNWAANIKNLKDSGLITKADYKNFDAEEKLVSTLTNRLYHRNLAHGNFQDLHDKSYVRKEVQRLMFKINFFSIAQKYDE
;
A
#
# COMPACT_ATOMS: atom_id res chain seq x y z
N MET A 1 32.85 9.74 29.22
CA MET A 1 32.29 10.57 28.13
C MET A 1 32.39 9.78 26.84
N ALA A 2 31.31 9.09 26.43
CA ALA A 2 31.28 8.42 25.13
C ALA A 2 31.15 9.51 24.06
N THR A 3 32.05 9.51 23.09
CA THR A 3 32.11 10.54 22.04
C THR A 3 30.88 10.45 21.13
N HIS A 4 30.42 11.59 20.60
CA HIS A 4 29.26 11.66 19.70
C HIS A 4 29.29 10.65 18.53
N SER A 5 30.46 10.17 18.11
CA SER A 5 30.60 9.15 17.05
C SER A 5 30.08 7.76 17.44
N GLU A 6 30.21 7.34 18.70
CA GLU A 6 29.77 6.00 19.16
C GLU A 6 28.25 5.94 19.34
N ALA A 7 27.63 7.07 19.74
CA ALA A 7 26.17 7.21 19.82
C ALA A 7 25.53 7.21 18.43
N SER A 8 26.15 7.86 17.44
CA SER A 8 25.69 7.84 16.04
C SER A 8 25.82 6.46 15.39
N GLN A 9 26.87 5.69 15.71
CA GLN A 9 27.04 4.33 15.19
C GLN A 9 26.10 3.31 15.86
N LYS A 10 25.80 3.45 17.16
CA LYS A 10 24.81 2.61 17.84
C LYS A 10 23.38 2.84 17.33
N ASN A 11 22.98 4.10 17.11
CA ASN A 11 21.66 4.43 16.57
C ASN A 11 21.44 3.90 15.13
N ASN A 12 22.50 3.86 14.31
CA ASN A 12 22.43 3.30 12.95
C ASN A 12 22.34 1.76 12.92
N HIS A 13 22.74 1.09 14.01
CA HIS A 13 22.70 -0.37 14.09
C HIS A 13 21.37 -0.89 14.65
N GLU A 14 20.68 -0.11 15.49
CA GLU A 14 19.33 -0.42 15.99
C GLU A 14 18.23 -0.09 14.97
N SER A 15 18.35 0.99 14.20
CA SER A 15 17.36 1.35 13.14
C SER A 15 17.26 0.34 12.00
N LYS A 16 18.30 -0.49 11.80
CA LYS A 16 18.32 -1.60 10.83
C LYS A 16 17.61 -2.87 11.29
N LYS A 17 17.32 -3.04 12.59
CA LYS A 17 16.76 -4.31 13.11
C LYS A 17 15.30 -4.55 12.72
N ASP A 18 14.59 -3.51 12.28
CA ASP A 18 13.16 -3.59 11.99
C ASP A 18 12.81 -3.42 10.50
N TYR A 19 13.76 -3.02 9.65
CA TYR A 19 13.52 -2.86 8.22
C TYR A 19 13.35 -4.21 7.52
N GLN A 20 12.26 -4.36 6.76
CA GLN A 20 11.93 -5.56 6.00
C GLN A 20 11.74 -5.19 4.52
N PRO A 21 12.66 -5.60 3.63
CA PRO A 21 12.48 -5.42 2.20
C PRO A 21 11.16 -6.02 1.71
N ARG A 22 10.39 -5.25 0.93
CA ARG A 22 9.09 -5.66 0.37
C ARG A 22 9.09 -5.64 -1.14
N MET A 23 8.28 -6.51 -1.72
CA MET A 23 7.78 -6.33 -3.08
C MET A 23 6.65 -5.30 -3.03
N VAL A 24 6.89 -4.10 -3.55
CA VAL A 24 5.93 -2.99 -3.51
C VAL A 24 5.19 -2.92 -4.84
N ILE A 25 3.91 -3.30 -4.84
CA ILE A 25 3.07 -3.23 -6.04
C ILE A 25 2.37 -1.87 -6.06
N ILE A 26 2.59 -1.10 -7.11
CA ILE A 26 1.84 0.13 -7.38
C ILE A 26 1.05 -0.09 -8.65
N SER A 27 -0.26 -0.21 -8.51
CA SER A 27 -1.19 -0.37 -9.63
C SER A 27 -2.36 0.59 -9.53
N GLY A 28 -3.29 0.51 -10.47
CA GLY A 28 -4.44 1.40 -10.57
C GLY A 28 -4.84 1.62 -12.03
N PRO A 29 -6.01 2.23 -12.27
CA PRO A 29 -6.57 2.35 -13.60
C PRO A 29 -5.66 3.16 -14.52
N SER A 30 -5.78 2.90 -15.83
CA SER A 30 -5.04 3.66 -16.83
C SER A 30 -5.28 5.18 -16.67
N GLY A 31 -4.21 5.98 -16.78
CA GLY A 31 -4.30 7.44 -16.63
C GLY A 31 -4.25 7.95 -15.19
N VAL A 32 -4.14 7.09 -14.17
CA VAL A 32 -4.10 7.52 -12.77
C VAL A 32 -2.83 8.28 -12.37
N GLY A 33 -1.72 8.14 -13.11
CA GLY A 33 -0.46 8.86 -12.84
C GLY A 33 0.65 8.03 -12.19
N LYS A 34 0.63 6.69 -12.36
CA LYS A 34 1.61 5.73 -11.80
C LYS A 34 3.06 6.15 -12.09
N GLY A 35 3.43 6.30 -13.36
CA GLY A 35 4.78 6.72 -13.77
C GLY A 35 5.26 8.03 -13.14
N SER A 36 4.40 9.04 -12.99
CA SER A 36 4.78 10.32 -12.37
C SER A 36 5.13 10.17 -10.89
N ILE A 37 4.31 9.44 -10.13
CA ILE A 37 4.56 9.12 -8.72
C ILE A 37 5.86 8.32 -8.59
N ASN A 38 6.00 7.33 -9.45
CA ASN A 38 7.12 6.41 -9.48
C ASN A 38 8.46 7.10 -9.73
N ASN A 39 8.49 8.07 -10.65
CA ASN A 39 9.68 8.88 -10.92
C ASN A 39 10.16 9.66 -9.68
N ILE A 40 9.24 10.14 -8.83
CA ILE A 40 9.60 10.84 -7.60
C ILE A 40 10.01 9.83 -6.52
N LEU A 41 9.30 8.71 -6.36
CA LEU A 41 9.67 7.66 -5.39
C LEU A 41 11.08 7.11 -5.66
N ARG A 42 11.52 7.05 -6.92
CA ARG A 42 12.89 6.63 -7.30
C ARG A 42 13.99 7.50 -6.71
N THR A 43 13.72 8.80 -6.56
CA THR A 43 14.74 9.75 -6.12
C THR A 43 14.78 9.90 -4.60
N HIS A 44 13.87 9.25 -3.88
CA HIS A 44 13.87 9.23 -2.42
C HIS A 44 15.06 8.42 -1.87
N PRO A 45 16.05 9.08 -1.24
CA PRO A 45 17.31 8.44 -0.87
C PRO A 45 17.14 7.42 0.27
N ASP A 46 16.11 7.58 1.09
CA ASP A 46 15.87 6.80 2.31
C ASP A 46 14.89 5.63 2.11
N LEU A 47 14.33 5.42 0.92
CA LEU A 47 13.35 4.35 0.70
C LEU A 47 13.93 3.04 0.16
N HIS A 48 15.22 3.01 -0.21
CA HIS A 48 15.89 1.82 -0.76
C HIS A 48 15.11 1.15 -1.90
N LEU A 49 14.51 1.95 -2.78
CA LEU A 49 13.64 1.46 -3.86
C LEU A 49 14.46 1.14 -5.12
N LYS A 50 14.23 -0.05 -5.66
CA LYS A 50 14.66 -0.48 -6.99
C LYS A 50 13.45 -0.78 -7.85
N TYR A 51 13.56 -0.55 -9.15
CA TYR A 51 12.50 -0.93 -10.07
C TYR A 51 12.72 -2.34 -10.55
N SER A 52 11.63 -3.08 -10.64
CA SER A 52 11.60 -4.30 -11.43
C SER A 52 11.89 -3.98 -12.89
N VAL A 53 12.83 -4.72 -13.49
CA VAL A 53 13.07 -4.70 -14.93
C VAL A 53 12.25 -5.84 -15.52
N SER A 54 11.22 -5.52 -16.29
CA SER A 54 10.34 -6.52 -16.89
C SER A 54 11.03 -7.24 -18.04
N MET A 55 10.66 -8.49 -18.27
CA MET A 55 10.97 -9.22 -19.50
C MET A 55 9.93 -8.91 -20.57
N THR A 56 10.35 -8.81 -21.83
CA THR A 56 9.42 -8.60 -22.96
C THR A 56 9.86 -9.32 -24.22
N THR A 57 8.87 -9.70 -25.05
CA THR A 57 9.12 -10.24 -26.40
C THR A 57 9.17 -9.17 -27.48
N ARG A 58 8.90 -7.91 -27.13
CA ARG A 58 9.02 -6.79 -28.07
C ARG A 58 10.49 -6.56 -28.40
N GLN A 59 10.78 -6.14 -29.62
CA GLN A 59 12.12 -5.66 -29.96
C GLN A 59 12.47 -4.35 -29.23
N PRO A 60 13.74 -4.15 -28.82
CA PRO A 60 14.19 -2.89 -28.24
C PRO A 60 13.89 -1.70 -29.15
N ARG A 61 13.43 -0.58 -28.58
CA ARG A 61 13.36 0.70 -29.27
C ARG A 61 14.72 1.37 -29.24
N ASN A 62 14.91 2.35 -30.13
CA ASN A 62 16.13 3.14 -30.16
C ASN A 62 16.39 3.80 -28.79
N GLY A 63 17.55 3.53 -28.20
CA GLY A 63 17.96 4.02 -26.89
C GLY A 63 17.61 3.12 -25.69
N GLU A 64 16.73 2.12 -25.84
CA GLU A 64 16.48 1.12 -24.80
C GLU A 64 17.68 0.17 -24.67
N LYS A 65 18.02 -0.21 -23.43
CA LYS A 65 19.17 -1.04 -23.08
C LYS A 65 18.73 -2.32 -22.36
N GLU A 66 19.29 -3.44 -22.80
CA GLU A 66 19.11 -4.77 -22.18
C GLU A 66 19.46 -4.75 -20.69
N GLY A 67 18.58 -5.30 -19.86
CA GLY A 67 18.74 -5.39 -18.41
C GLY A 67 18.61 -4.07 -17.65
N LEU A 68 18.34 -2.96 -18.35
CA LEU A 68 18.04 -1.65 -17.75
C LEU A 68 16.59 -1.25 -17.99
N ASP A 69 16.15 -1.28 -19.25
CA ASP A 69 14.77 -0.94 -19.62
C ASP A 69 13.89 -2.19 -19.61
N TYR A 70 14.34 -3.26 -20.26
CA TYR A 70 13.72 -4.58 -20.26
C TYR A 70 14.77 -5.69 -20.40
N PHE A 71 14.39 -6.91 -20.05
CA PHE A 71 15.03 -8.12 -20.57
C PHE A 71 14.35 -8.50 -21.88
N PHE A 72 15.02 -8.28 -23.01
CA PHE A 72 14.47 -8.55 -24.33
C PHE A 72 14.70 -10.01 -24.71
N VAL A 73 13.64 -10.79 -24.81
CA VAL A 73 13.70 -12.24 -25.05
C VAL A 73 12.87 -12.66 -26.26
N THR A 74 13.12 -13.87 -26.77
CA THR A 74 12.24 -14.46 -27.78
C THR A 74 10.90 -14.91 -27.17
N PRO A 75 9.82 -15.00 -27.97
CA PRO A 75 8.57 -15.59 -27.52
C PRO A 75 8.73 -17.00 -26.95
N GLU A 76 9.64 -17.80 -27.49
CA GLU A 76 9.93 -19.16 -27.04
C GLU A 76 10.53 -19.16 -25.63
N ARG A 77 11.53 -18.29 -25.38
CA ARG A 77 12.11 -18.11 -24.05
C ARG A 77 11.08 -17.56 -23.06
N PHE A 78 10.19 -16.67 -23.50
CA PHE A 78 9.13 -16.14 -22.63
C PHE A 78 8.15 -17.25 -22.20
N ARG A 79 7.72 -18.10 -23.13
CA ARG A 79 6.86 -19.26 -22.82
C ARG A 79 7.53 -20.23 -21.86
N GLU A 80 8.81 -20.53 -22.07
CA GLU A 80 9.59 -21.36 -21.16
C GLU A 80 9.64 -20.76 -19.74
N ALA A 81 9.81 -19.45 -19.62
CA ALA A 81 9.80 -18.76 -18.31
C ALA A 81 8.44 -18.85 -17.61
N ILE A 82 7.33 -18.83 -18.36
CA ILE A 82 5.99 -19.09 -17.81
C ILE A 82 5.91 -20.54 -17.28
N GLU A 83 6.28 -21.52 -18.10
CA GLU A 83 6.22 -22.96 -17.75
C GLU A 83 7.06 -23.28 -16.50
N LYS A 84 8.24 -22.66 -16.39
CA LYS A 84 9.16 -22.82 -15.27
C LYS A 84 8.81 -21.96 -14.04
N LYS A 85 7.71 -21.20 -14.08
CA LYS A 85 7.28 -20.27 -13.00
C LYS A 85 8.36 -19.25 -12.62
N GLU A 86 9.15 -18.83 -13.60
CA GLU A 86 10.20 -17.83 -13.46
C GLU A 86 9.65 -16.39 -13.45
N LEU A 87 8.34 -16.23 -13.67
CA LEU A 87 7.63 -14.95 -13.67
C LEU A 87 6.69 -14.83 -12.46
N ILE A 88 6.71 -13.66 -11.81
CA ILE A 88 5.76 -13.30 -10.74
C ILE A 88 4.38 -13.01 -11.33
N GLU A 89 4.36 -12.29 -12.45
CA GLU A 89 3.18 -11.95 -13.24
C GLU A 89 3.58 -11.87 -14.71
N TRP A 90 2.59 -12.02 -15.58
CA TRP A 90 2.75 -11.71 -17.00
C TRP A 90 1.42 -11.33 -17.65
N ALA A 91 1.51 -10.61 -18.76
CA ALA A 91 0.37 -10.24 -19.60
C ALA A 91 0.80 -10.11 -21.06
N GLN A 92 -0.19 -10.16 -21.96
CA GLN A 92 0.02 -9.83 -23.37
C GLN A 92 -0.56 -8.43 -23.67
N PHE A 93 0.24 -7.58 -24.31
CA PHE A 93 -0.18 -6.26 -24.74
C PHE A 93 0.23 -6.01 -26.18
N VAL A 94 -0.75 -5.76 -27.05
CA VAL A 94 -0.57 -5.47 -28.49
C VAL A 94 0.37 -6.52 -29.14
N GLY A 95 0.05 -7.80 -28.93
CA GLY A 95 0.76 -8.94 -29.50
C GLY A 95 2.08 -9.31 -28.83
N ASN A 96 2.62 -8.49 -27.92
CA ASN A 96 3.87 -8.77 -27.21
C ASN A 96 3.60 -9.20 -25.76
N TYR A 97 4.43 -10.09 -25.23
CA TYR A 97 4.36 -10.48 -23.83
C TYR A 97 5.24 -9.55 -22.98
N TYR A 98 4.78 -9.33 -21.76
CA TYR A 98 5.48 -8.60 -20.70
C TYR A 98 5.32 -9.38 -19.41
N GLY A 99 6.35 -9.44 -18.58
CA GLY A 99 6.25 -10.08 -17.27
C GLY A 99 7.41 -9.73 -16.35
N THR A 100 7.23 -9.97 -15.07
CA THR A 100 8.21 -9.61 -14.04
C THR A 100 9.07 -10.82 -13.65
N PRO A 101 10.39 -10.83 -13.95
CA PRO A 101 11.27 -11.94 -13.60
C PRO A 101 11.44 -12.09 -12.09
N ARG A 102 11.08 -13.26 -11.56
CA ARG A 102 11.19 -13.60 -10.15
C ARG A 102 12.62 -13.43 -9.63
N GLN A 103 13.59 -13.98 -10.34
CA GLN A 103 14.99 -14.01 -9.92
C GLN A 103 15.55 -12.59 -9.70
N TYR A 104 15.20 -11.63 -10.57
CA TYR A 104 15.65 -10.25 -10.42
C TYR A 104 15.08 -9.62 -9.15
N VAL A 105 13.78 -9.79 -8.90
CA VAL A 105 13.10 -9.24 -7.72
C VAL A 105 13.68 -9.84 -6.44
N GLU A 106 13.82 -11.17 -6.39
CA GLU A 106 14.37 -11.87 -5.23
C GLU A 106 15.82 -11.47 -4.96
N ALA A 107 16.65 -11.32 -6.00
CA ALA A 107 18.04 -10.88 -5.86
C ALA A 107 18.16 -9.46 -5.31
N GLU A 108 17.31 -8.51 -5.75
CA GLU A 108 17.31 -7.15 -5.21
C GLU A 108 16.79 -7.09 -3.77
N MET A 109 15.75 -7.87 -3.44
CA MET A 109 15.26 -7.99 -2.07
C MET A 109 16.31 -8.59 -1.13
N ALA A 110 17.07 -9.59 -1.59
CA ALA A 110 18.17 -10.18 -0.83
C ALA A 110 19.31 -9.20 -0.55
N LYS A 111 19.49 -8.17 -1.38
CA LYS A 111 20.44 -7.06 -1.14
C LYS A 111 19.91 -6.02 -0.13
N GLY A 112 18.69 -6.20 0.38
CA GLY A 112 18.04 -5.26 1.26
C GLY A 112 17.28 -4.14 0.54
N ASN A 113 16.98 -4.27 -0.76
CA ASN A 113 16.20 -3.26 -1.47
C ASN A 113 14.71 -3.62 -1.49
N ASN A 114 13.86 -2.62 -1.36
CA ASN A 114 12.48 -2.76 -1.80
C ASN A 114 12.45 -2.80 -3.32
N VAL A 115 11.54 -3.59 -3.89
CA VAL A 115 11.39 -3.66 -5.35
C VAL A 115 10.00 -3.19 -5.73
N ILE A 116 9.92 -2.08 -6.46
CA ILE A 116 8.68 -1.55 -7.01
C ILE A 116 8.34 -2.28 -8.31
N LEU A 117 7.14 -2.84 -8.33
CA LEU A 117 6.48 -3.39 -9.51
C LEU A 117 5.41 -2.39 -9.95
N GLU A 118 5.70 -1.64 -11.02
CA GLU A 118 4.71 -0.82 -11.73
C GLU A 118 4.02 -1.69 -12.78
N ILE A 119 2.90 -2.29 -12.39
CA ILE A 119 2.18 -3.27 -13.21
C ILE A 119 0.70 -2.89 -13.33
N GLU A 120 0.05 -3.33 -14.40
CA GLU A 120 -1.40 -3.17 -14.60
C GLU A 120 -2.18 -4.05 -13.61
N VAL A 121 -3.48 -3.78 -13.45
CA VAL A 121 -4.30 -4.38 -12.38
C VAL A 121 -4.39 -5.90 -12.50
N ASP A 122 -4.40 -6.45 -13.72
CA ASP A 122 -4.39 -7.89 -13.96
C ASP A 122 -3.08 -8.55 -13.47
N GLY A 123 -1.93 -7.95 -13.76
CA GLY A 123 -0.62 -8.43 -13.30
C GLY A 123 -0.48 -8.30 -11.78
N ALA A 124 -0.97 -7.20 -11.21
CA ALA A 124 -0.99 -7.01 -9.76
C ALA A 124 -1.89 -8.04 -9.07
N THR A 125 -3.03 -8.39 -9.65
CA THR A 125 -3.91 -9.44 -9.12
C THR A 125 -3.21 -10.80 -9.10
N GLN A 126 -2.44 -11.14 -10.14
CA GLN A 126 -1.62 -12.35 -10.14
C GLN A 126 -0.63 -12.34 -8.98
N ALA A 127 0.19 -11.29 -8.88
CA ALA A 127 1.23 -11.17 -7.87
C ALA A 127 0.69 -11.15 -6.43
N ILE A 128 -0.42 -10.47 -6.17
CA ILE A 128 -1.09 -10.45 -4.85
C ILE A 128 -1.54 -11.85 -4.44
N ASN A 129 -1.99 -12.68 -5.39
CA ASN A 129 -2.49 -14.02 -5.11
C ASN A 129 -1.39 -15.07 -4.96
N THR A 130 -0.23 -14.87 -5.58
CA THR A 130 0.86 -15.86 -5.62
C THR A 130 2.00 -15.56 -4.65
N GLU A 131 2.23 -14.30 -4.31
CA GLU A 131 3.38 -13.87 -3.52
C GLU A 131 3.00 -13.52 -2.07
N LYS A 132 3.87 -13.88 -1.12
CA LYS A 132 3.58 -13.70 0.32
C LYS A 132 4.07 -12.37 0.91
N ASN A 133 5.14 -11.79 0.36
CA ASN A 133 5.81 -10.60 0.92
C ASN A 133 5.52 -9.33 0.09
N VAL A 134 4.24 -9.14 -0.24
CA VAL A 134 3.75 -8.02 -1.04
C VAL A 134 3.28 -6.89 -0.15
N LEU A 135 3.58 -5.66 -0.56
CA LEU A 135 2.93 -4.43 -0.11
C LEU A 135 2.16 -3.83 -1.29
N SER A 136 0.84 -3.97 -1.32
CA SER A 136 0.01 -3.61 -2.47
C SER A 136 -0.71 -2.27 -2.28
N ILE A 137 -0.50 -1.36 -3.23
CA ILE A 137 -1.05 0.00 -3.24
C ILE A 137 -1.81 0.23 -4.55
N PHE A 138 -3.11 0.50 -4.44
CA PHE A 138 -3.97 0.88 -5.55
C PHE A 138 -4.09 2.41 -5.61
N LEU A 139 -3.64 3.00 -6.71
CA LEU A 139 -3.80 4.41 -6.98
C LEU A 139 -5.19 4.69 -7.56
N MET A 140 -5.83 5.75 -7.12
CA MET A 140 -7.12 6.18 -7.64
C MET A 140 -7.13 7.69 -7.91
N PRO A 141 -7.74 8.18 -9.00
CA PRO A 141 -8.02 9.60 -9.15
C PRO A 141 -9.09 10.05 -8.13
N PRO A 142 -9.18 11.34 -7.77
CA PRO A 142 -10.18 11.81 -6.81
C PRO A 142 -11.61 11.56 -7.28
N THR A 143 -11.85 11.72 -8.59
CA THR A 143 -13.16 11.48 -9.20
C THR A 143 -13.05 10.76 -10.54
N LEU A 144 -14.16 10.12 -10.96
CA LEU A 144 -14.28 9.58 -12.32
C LEU A 144 -14.16 10.67 -13.40
N LYS A 145 -14.58 11.91 -13.08
CA LYS A 145 -14.42 13.05 -13.99
C LYS A 145 -12.94 13.36 -14.20
N ASP A 146 -12.14 13.36 -13.13
CA ASP A 146 -10.69 13.56 -13.23
C ASP A 146 -10.02 12.45 -14.02
N LEU A 147 -10.47 11.21 -13.86
CA LEU A 147 -9.99 10.08 -14.66
C LEU A 147 -10.23 10.31 -16.16
N ALA A 148 -11.46 10.68 -16.52
CA ALA A 148 -11.83 10.97 -17.90
C ALA A 148 -11.03 12.14 -18.47
N SER A 149 -10.89 13.23 -17.72
CA SER A 149 -10.08 14.39 -18.13
C SER A 149 -8.60 14.03 -18.31
N ARG A 150 -8.02 13.18 -17.44
CA ARG A 150 -6.63 12.70 -17.59
C ARG A 150 -6.43 11.84 -18.83
N LEU A 151 -7.41 11.01 -19.18
CA LEU A 151 -7.37 10.18 -20.39
C LEU A 151 -7.54 11.03 -21.66
N GLN A 152 -8.45 12.00 -21.65
CA GLN A 152 -8.67 12.93 -22.77
C GLN A 152 -7.51 13.89 -23.00
N GLY A 153 -6.81 14.31 -21.94
CA GLY A 153 -5.65 15.20 -22.03
C GLY A 153 -4.46 14.61 -22.81
N ARG A 154 -4.48 13.30 -23.09
CA ARG A 154 -3.55 12.66 -24.02
C ARG A 154 -4.08 12.90 -25.44
N GLN A 155 -3.85 14.10 -25.97
CA GLN A 155 -4.32 14.63 -27.27
C GLN A 155 -3.94 13.82 -28.53
N SER A 156 -3.41 12.60 -28.38
CA SER A 156 -2.94 11.72 -29.46
C SER A 156 -3.84 10.49 -29.68
N GLU A 157 -4.91 10.32 -28.91
CA GLU A 157 -5.75 9.12 -28.95
C GLU A 157 -7.17 9.41 -29.46
N SER A 158 -7.73 8.49 -30.24
CA SER A 158 -9.08 8.64 -30.78
C SER A 158 -10.16 8.51 -29.70
N PRO A 159 -11.37 9.07 -29.88
CA PRO A 159 -12.48 8.91 -28.95
C PRO A 159 -12.80 7.45 -28.59
N GLU A 160 -12.66 6.53 -29.55
CA GLU A 160 -12.89 5.10 -29.36
C GLU A 160 -11.85 4.47 -28.44
N VAL A 161 -10.59 4.90 -28.54
CA VAL A 161 -9.50 4.45 -27.65
C VAL A 161 -9.72 4.98 -26.24
N ILE A 162 -10.13 6.24 -26.10
CA ILE A 162 -10.46 6.86 -24.80
C ILE A 162 -11.63 6.12 -24.14
N LYS A 163 -12.69 5.80 -24.90
CA LYS A 163 -13.82 5.01 -24.41
C LYS A 163 -13.37 3.64 -23.91
N LYS A 164 -12.57 2.89 -24.69
CA LYS A 164 -12.05 1.58 -24.26
C LYS A 164 -11.23 1.66 -22.97
N ARG A 165 -10.45 2.73 -22.79
CA ARG A 165 -9.69 2.96 -21.56
C ARG A 165 -10.57 3.26 -20.36
N LEU A 166 -11.62 4.06 -20.54
CA LEU A 166 -12.62 4.32 -19.50
C LEU A 166 -13.36 3.04 -19.12
N ASP A 167 -13.84 2.27 -20.10
CA ASP A 167 -14.52 1.00 -19.87
C ASP A 167 -13.63 0.03 -19.07
N LYS A 168 -12.34 -0.09 -19.47
CA LYS A 168 -11.34 -0.88 -18.73
C LYS A 168 -11.19 -0.37 -17.29
N ALA A 169 -11.01 0.94 -17.10
CA ALA A 169 -10.82 1.50 -15.76
C ALA A 169 -12.04 1.26 -14.83
N MET A 170 -13.25 1.29 -15.37
CA MET A 170 -14.46 0.99 -14.59
C MET A 170 -14.53 -0.47 -14.12
N LEU A 171 -13.93 -1.41 -14.86
CA LEU A 171 -13.78 -2.80 -14.45
C LEU A 171 -12.65 -2.99 -13.41
N GLU A 172 -11.60 -2.17 -13.50
CA GLU A 172 -10.44 -2.24 -12.61
C GLU A 172 -10.68 -1.60 -11.23
N VAL A 173 -11.48 -0.53 -11.14
CA VAL A 173 -11.72 0.20 -9.88
C VAL A 173 -12.27 -0.70 -8.74
N PRO A 174 -13.24 -1.60 -8.97
CA PRO A 174 -13.70 -2.53 -7.94
C PRO A 174 -12.59 -3.45 -7.38
N LEU A 175 -11.55 -3.75 -8.17
CA LEU A 175 -10.45 -4.63 -7.74
C LEU A 175 -9.56 -3.99 -6.67
N LYS A 176 -9.74 -2.70 -6.36
CA LYS A 176 -9.07 -2.02 -5.24
C LYS A 176 -9.23 -2.73 -3.90
N HIS A 177 -10.32 -3.49 -3.72
CA HIS A 177 -10.60 -4.24 -2.48
C HIS A 177 -9.63 -5.39 -2.25
N ASN A 178 -8.89 -5.81 -3.29
CA ASN A 178 -7.84 -6.82 -3.18
C ASN A 178 -6.49 -6.24 -2.71
N TYR A 179 -6.38 -4.91 -2.57
CA TYR A 179 -5.15 -4.23 -2.20
C TYR A 179 -5.15 -3.89 -0.71
N GLN A 180 -3.95 -3.86 -0.12
CA GLN A 180 -3.81 -3.45 1.28
C GLN A 180 -4.09 -1.96 1.45
N TYR A 181 -3.70 -1.14 0.47
CA TYR A 181 -3.88 0.31 0.51
C TYR A 181 -4.54 0.85 -0.75
N VAL A 182 -5.39 1.86 -0.57
CA VAL A 182 -5.90 2.70 -1.65
C VAL A 182 -5.40 4.12 -1.39
N VAL A 183 -4.75 4.72 -2.38
CA VAL A 183 -4.18 6.06 -2.30
C VAL A 183 -4.80 6.94 -3.39
N GLU A 184 -5.44 8.03 -2.97
CA GLU A 184 -5.87 9.07 -3.87
C GLU A 184 -4.67 9.79 -4.46
N ASN A 185 -4.67 9.98 -5.78
CA ASN A 185 -3.74 10.83 -6.49
C ASN A 185 -4.44 12.13 -6.91
N ASP A 186 -4.69 13.00 -5.95
CA ASP A 186 -5.12 14.39 -6.13
C ASP A 186 -3.98 15.26 -6.70
N THR A 187 -2.82 15.19 -6.06
CA THR A 187 -1.55 15.73 -6.55
C THR A 187 -0.47 14.67 -6.43
N VAL A 188 0.50 14.68 -7.35
CA VAL A 188 1.60 13.70 -7.34
C VAL A 188 2.37 13.76 -6.02
N GLN A 189 2.61 14.95 -5.49
CA GLN A 189 3.35 15.16 -4.24
C GLN A 189 2.59 14.59 -3.03
N ASN A 190 1.27 14.79 -2.95
CA ASN A 190 0.47 14.24 -1.87
C ASN A 190 0.42 12.71 -1.94
N ALA A 191 0.24 12.13 -3.14
CA ALA A 191 0.29 10.69 -3.32
C ALA A 191 1.66 10.09 -2.93
N VAL A 192 2.76 10.74 -3.30
CA VAL A 192 4.12 10.35 -2.90
C VAL A 192 4.27 10.42 -1.37
N ALA A 193 3.78 11.48 -0.72
CA ALA A 193 3.85 11.60 0.74
C ALA A 193 3.07 10.48 1.44
N LYS A 194 1.86 10.17 0.96
CA LYS A 194 1.02 9.06 1.44
C LYS A 194 1.74 7.70 1.29
N ILE A 195 2.29 7.40 0.11
CA ILE A 195 3.01 6.15 -0.16
C ILE A 195 4.28 6.03 0.70
N THR A 196 5.03 7.12 0.82
CA THR A 196 6.23 7.18 1.67
C THR A 196 5.89 6.86 3.13
N ASP A 197 4.76 7.38 3.63
CA ASP A 197 4.29 7.08 4.98
C ASP A 197 3.88 5.62 5.14
N ILE A 198 3.16 5.05 4.16
CA ILE A 198 2.81 3.63 4.11
C ILE A 198 4.07 2.76 4.17
N LEU A 199 5.08 3.05 3.34
CA LEU A 199 6.34 2.30 3.31
C LEU A 199 7.03 2.31 4.68
N ARG A 200 7.08 3.46 5.35
CA ARG A 200 7.66 3.56 6.70
C ARG A 200 6.83 2.82 7.75
N LYS A 201 5.49 2.97 7.72
CA LYS A 201 4.55 2.28 8.63
C LYS A 201 4.72 0.76 8.54
N GLU A 202 4.85 0.25 7.32
CA GLU A 202 5.01 -1.18 7.02
C GLU A 202 6.45 -1.68 7.18
N LYS A 203 7.35 -0.83 7.73
CA LYS A 203 8.77 -1.11 7.92
C LYS A 203 9.51 -1.46 6.61
N ALA A 204 8.94 -1.03 5.48
CA ALA A 204 9.53 -1.08 4.14
C ALA A 204 10.41 0.15 3.86
N ALA A 205 10.92 0.80 4.89
CA ALA A 205 11.99 1.79 4.81
C ALA A 205 12.75 1.78 6.14
N PRO A 206 14.06 2.08 6.17
CA PRO A 206 14.81 2.26 7.41
C PRO A 206 14.08 3.18 8.38
N TYR A 207 13.96 2.72 9.62
CA TYR A 207 13.11 3.36 10.62
C TYR A 207 13.90 4.46 11.35
N ASP A 208 13.78 5.70 10.88
CA ASP A 208 14.38 6.87 11.56
C ASP A 208 13.38 8.02 11.81
N LYS A 209 12.17 7.95 11.23
CA LYS A 209 11.18 9.03 11.26
C LYS A 209 9.82 8.50 11.71
N THR A 210 9.25 9.19 12.69
CA THR A 210 7.86 8.99 13.13
C THR A 210 6.90 9.27 11.96
N THR A 211 6.07 8.28 11.64
CA THR A 211 5.07 8.38 10.56
C THR A 211 3.87 9.24 10.96
N VAL A 212 3.08 9.66 9.98
CA VAL A 212 1.75 10.24 10.21
C VAL A 212 0.87 9.23 10.94
N TYR A 213 0.95 7.95 10.57
CA TYR A 213 0.25 6.88 11.29
C TYR A 213 0.63 6.81 12.78
N ASP A 214 1.93 6.87 13.13
CA ASP A 214 2.40 6.81 14.51
C ASP A 214 1.90 8.01 15.32
N LYS A 215 1.96 9.22 14.74
CA LYS A 215 1.43 10.44 15.36
C LYS A 215 -0.08 10.34 15.56
N LEU A 216 -0.80 9.85 14.56
CA LEU A 216 -2.25 9.64 14.62
C LEU A 216 -2.59 8.64 15.73
N LYS A 217 -1.87 7.52 15.83
CA LYS A 217 -2.08 6.51 16.87
C LYS A 217 -1.89 7.11 18.26
N LYS A 218 -0.85 7.92 18.46
CA LYS A 218 -0.62 8.63 19.74
C LYS A 218 -1.78 9.56 20.08
N MET A 219 -2.22 10.40 19.14
CA MET A 219 -3.40 11.27 19.35
C MET A 219 -4.67 10.45 19.62
N MET A 220 -4.81 9.29 18.99
CA MET A 220 -5.95 8.40 19.18
C MET A 220 -6.00 7.85 20.61
N TYR A 221 -4.87 7.48 21.22
CA TYR A 221 -4.84 7.11 22.65
C TYR A 221 -5.35 8.26 23.52
N GLU A 222 -4.85 9.47 23.31
CA GLU A 222 -5.28 10.64 24.09
C GLU A 222 -6.79 10.86 23.98
N ILE A 223 -7.34 10.83 22.75
CA ILE A 223 -8.77 11.00 22.50
C ILE A 223 -9.59 9.86 23.13
N VAL A 224 -9.18 8.60 22.96
CA VAL A 224 -9.90 7.45 23.54
C VAL A 224 -9.89 7.51 25.06
N HIS A 225 -8.76 7.89 25.66
CA HIS A 225 -8.62 8.02 27.10
C HIS A 225 -9.47 9.16 27.67
N GLU A 226 -9.41 10.34 27.05
CA GLU A 226 -10.15 11.54 27.47
C GLU A 226 -11.66 11.38 27.28
N ASP A 227 -12.10 10.89 26.11
CA ASP A 227 -13.50 11.01 25.67
C ASP A 227 -14.28 9.69 25.77
N TYR A 228 -13.60 8.53 25.77
CA TYR A 228 -14.24 7.21 25.57
C TYR A 228 -13.84 6.12 26.57
N GLY A 229 -13.17 6.46 27.68
CA GLY A 229 -12.74 5.50 28.70
C GLY A 229 -13.87 4.66 29.30
N PHE A 230 -15.10 5.20 29.38
CA PHE A 230 -16.29 4.43 29.79
C PHE A 230 -16.62 3.29 28.81
N PHE A 231 -16.58 3.54 27.51
CA PHE A 231 -16.85 2.53 26.48
C PHE A 231 -15.77 1.44 26.45
N VAL A 232 -14.50 1.81 26.64
CA VAL A 232 -13.39 0.87 26.77
C VAL A 232 -13.61 -0.11 27.92
N LYS A 233 -13.96 0.40 29.11
CA LYS A 233 -14.25 -0.43 30.29
C LYS A 233 -15.43 -1.36 30.06
N ASN A 234 -16.51 -0.85 29.46
CA ASN A 234 -17.68 -1.65 29.14
C ASN A 234 -17.38 -2.75 28.12
N TRP A 235 -16.57 -2.46 27.09
CA TRP A 235 -16.18 -3.47 26.12
C TRP A 235 -15.39 -4.61 26.77
N ALA A 236 -14.42 -4.29 27.64
CA ALA A 236 -13.68 -5.30 28.39
C ALA A 236 -14.61 -6.18 29.24
N ALA A 237 -15.61 -5.59 29.89
CA ALA A 237 -16.62 -6.34 30.65
C ALA A 237 -17.50 -7.22 29.73
N ASN A 238 -17.94 -6.71 28.58
CA ASN A 238 -18.73 -7.46 27.61
C ASN A 238 -17.98 -8.70 27.10
N ILE A 239 -16.69 -8.57 26.77
CA ILE A 239 -15.88 -9.71 26.34
C ILE A 239 -15.75 -10.76 27.45
N LYS A 240 -15.61 -10.33 28.72
CA LYS A 240 -15.64 -11.26 29.86
C LYS A 240 -16.97 -12.00 29.97
N ASN A 241 -18.09 -11.31 29.81
CA ASN A 241 -19.42 -11.93 29.85
C ASN A 241 -19.65 -12.93 28.71
N LEU A 242 -19.20 -12.60 27.48
CA LEU A 242 -19.28 -13.52 26.33
C LEU A 242 -18.44 -14.78 26.53
N LYS A 243 -17.29 -14.65 27.21
CA LYS A 243 -16.49 -15.80 27.61
C LYS A 243 -17.24 -16.64 28.64
N ASP A 244 -17.77 -16.01 29.68
CA ASP A 244 -18.45 -16.71 30.78
C ASP A 244 -19.73 -17.41 30.30
N SER A 245 -20.37 -16.92 29.22
CA SER A 245 -21.48 -17.58 28.54
C SER A 245 -21.08 -18.65 27.51
N GLY A 246 -19.78 -18.86 27.28
CA GLY A 246 -19.27 -19.84 26.32
C GLY A 246 -19.42 -19.46 24.85
N LEU A 247 -19.80 -18.21 24.54
CA LEU A 247 -19.96 -17.70 23.17
C LEU A 247 -18.63 -17.43 22.47
N ILE A 248 -17.55 -17.25 23.24
CA ILE A 248 -16.18 -17.11 22.74
C ILE A 248 -15.23 -18.01 23.52
N THR A 249 -14.16 -18.47 22.87
CA THR A 249 -13.15 -19.36 23.47
C THR A 249 -12.02 -18.58 24.14
N LYS A 250 -11.22 -19.27 24.98
CA LYS A 250 -9.99 -18.72 25.57
C LYS A 250 -8.96 -18.28 24.54
N ALA A 251 -8.96 -18.88 23.36
CA ALA A 251 -8.08 -18.45 22.27
C ALA A 251 -8.51 -17.10 21.70
N ASP A 252 -9.82 -16.84 21.61
CA ASP A 252 -10.38 -15.65 20.94
C ASP A 252 -10.08 -14.33 21.67
N TYR A 253 -9.92 -14.35 23.00
CA TYR A 253 -9.62 -13.15 23.79
C TYR A 253 -8.21 -13.16 24.41
N LYS A 254 -7.35 -14.12 24.06
CA LYS A 254 -5.99 -14.17 24.58
C LYS A 254 -5.27 -12.87 24.22
N ASN A 255 -4.77 -12.15 25.22
CA ASN A 255 -4.13 -10.83 25.09
C ASN A 255 -5.06 -9.72 24.54
N PHE A 256 -6.38 -9.86 24.70
CA PHE A 256 -7.31 -8.80 24.32
C PHE A 256 -7.17 -7.60 25.26
N ASP A 257 -6.83 -6.47 24.67
CA ASP A 257 -6.83 -5.15 25.30
C ASP A 257 -7.87 -4.28 24.58
N ALA A 258 -8.91 -3.88 25.30
CA ALA A 258 -10.03 -3.12 24.73
C ALA A 258 -9.61 -1.72 24.27
N GLU A 259 -8.68 -1.07 24.98
CA GLU A 259 -8.19 0.27 24.64
C GLU A 259 -7.34 0.18 23.38
N GLU A 260 -6.36 -0.72 23.36
CA GLU A 260 -5.51 -0.93 22.18
C GLU A 260 -6.32 -1.37 20.96
N LYS A 261 -7.32 -2.22 21.16
CA LYS A 261 -8.20 -2.65 20.07
C LYS A 261 -9.02 -1.47 19.53
N LEU A 262 -9.56 -0.62 20.39
CA LEU A 262 -10.32 0.56 19.96
C LEU A 262 -9.41 1.56 19.23
N VAL A 263 -8.27 1.91 19.83
CA VAL A 263 -7.28 2.83 19.29
C VAL A 263 -6.79 2.36 17.92
N SER A 264 -6.36 1.10 17.80
CA SER A 264 -5.88 0.55 16.52
C SER A 264 -6.99 0.51 15.45
N THR A 265 -8.22 0.17 15.83
CA THR A 265 -9.36 0.13 14.89
C THR A 265 -9.69 1.52 14.35
N LEU A 266 -9.79 2.52 15.24
CA LEU A 266 -10.08 3.90 14.85
C LEU A 266 -8.94 4.52 14.05
N THR A 267 -7.69 4.31 14.49
CA THR A 267 -6.49 4.79 13.78
C THR A 267 -6.43 4.23 12.37
N ASN A 268 -6.57 2.91 12.20
CA ASN A 268 -6.55 2.28 10.88
C ASN A 268 -7.68 2.82 9.99
N ARG A 269 -8.92 2.88 10.49
CA ARG A 269 -10.06 3.37 9.69
C ARG A 269 -9.87 4.81 9.23
N LEU A 270 -9.42 5.70 10.12
CA LEU A 270 -9.21 7.10 9.78
C LEU A 270 -8.02 7.26 8.83
N TYR A 271 -6.91 6.56 9.08
CA TYR A 271 -5.73 6.56 8.22
C TYR A 271 -6.08 6.10 6.79
N HIS A 272 -6.68 4.92 6.62
CA HIS A 272 -7.07 4.40 5.31
C HIS A 272 -8.08 5.30 4.60
N ARG A 273 -9.01 5.92 5.32
CA ARG A 273 -9.95 6.89 4.74
C ARG A 273 -9.23 8.12 4.18
N ASN A 274 -8.28 8.70 4.93
CA ASN A 274 -7.55 9.89 4.48
C ASN A 274 -6.53 9.58 3.38
N LEU A 275 -5.98 8.36 3.34
CA LEU A 275 -5.23 7.89 2.18
C LEU A 275 -6.11 7.90 0.91
N ALA A 276 -7.32 7.35 1.01
CA ALA A 276 -8.21 7.11 -0.12
C ALA A 276 -9.01 8.33 -0.59
N HIS A 277 -9.46 9.22 0.31
CA HIS A 277 -10.42 10.31 0.00
C HIS A 277 -10.28 11.55 0.92
N GLY A 278 -9.08 11.86 1.40
CA GLY A 278 -8.88 13.00 2.30
C GLY A 278 -7.55 13.73 2.10
N ASN A 279 -7.47 14.90 2.72
CA ASN A 279 -6.21 15.60 2.86
C ASN A 279 -5.40 14.92 3.96
N PHE A 280 -4.18 14.49 3.60
CA PHE A 280 -3.32 13.74 4.50
C PHE A 280 -2.84 14.61 5.67
N GLN A 281 -2.74 15.93 5.46
CA GLN A 281 -2.33 16.89 6.47
C GLN A 281 -3.35 17.05 7.59
N ASP A 282 -4.64 16.79 7.33
CA ASP A 282 -5.70 16.90 8.33
C ASP A 282 -5.47 15.92 9.50
N LEU A 283 -4.73 14.83 9.28
CA LEU A 283 -4.35 13.88 10.32
C LEU A 283 -3.41 14.47 11.38
N HIS A 284 -2.86 15.67 11.16
CA HIS A 284 -2.08 16.40 12.17
C HIS A 284 -2.94 17.27 13.09
N ASP A 285 -4.21 17.50 12.77
CA ASP A 285 -5.11 18.33 13.57
C ASP A 285 -5.94 17.47 14.54
N LYS A 286 -5.67 17.60 15.84
CA LYS A 286 -6.40 16.88 16.91
C LYS A 286 -7.91 17.19 16.90
N SER A 287 -8.33 18.40 16.52
CA SER A 287 -9.73 18.79 16.42
C SER A 287 -10.44 18.03 15.30
N TYR A 288 -9.81 17.98 14.12
CA TYR A 288 -10.28 17.17 12.99
C TYR A 288 -10.38 15.69 13.39
N VAL A 289 -9.31 15.12 13.96
CA VAL A 289 -9.26 13.71 14.37
C VAL A 289 -10.38 13.41 15.38
N ARG A 290 -10.55 14.24 16.41
CA ARG A 290 -11.60 14.08 17.42
C ARG A 290 -13.01 14.10 16.79
N LYS A 291 -13.27 15.03 15.86
CA LYS A 291 -14.56 15.12 15.15
C LYS A 291 -14.84 13.87 14.32
N GLU A 292 -13.84 13.34 13.61
CA GLU A 292 -14.02 12.13 12.81
C GLU A 292 -14.16 10.86 13.67
N VAL A 293 -13.47 10.79 14.80
CA VAL A 293 -13.62 9.71 15.78
C VAL A 293 -15.06 9.62 16.29
N GLN A 294 -15.70 10.74 16.63
CA GLN A 294 -17.12 10.75 17.06
C GLN A 294 -18.04 10.02 16.07
N ARG A 295 -17.80 10.18 14.76
CA ARG A 295 -18.57 9.50 13.71
C ARG A 295 -18.21 8.02 13.59
N LEU A 296 -16.92 7.69 13.72
CA LEU A 296 -16.43 6.31 13.64
C LEU A 296 -16.87 5.44 14.82
N MET A 297 -17.10 6.04 15.99
CA MET A 297 -17.56 5.33 17.19
C MET A 297 -18.91 4.62 17.00
N PHE A 298 -19.82 5.19 16.20
CA PHE A 298 -21.09 4.53 15.82
C PHE A 298 -20.88 3.26 14.99
N LYS A 299 -19.69 3.09 14.41
CA LYS A 299 -19.28 1.91 13.65
C LYS A 299 -18.40 0.97 14.49
N ILE A 300 -18.35 1.07 15.81
CA ILE A 300 -17.62 0.11 16.66
C ILE A 300 -18.59 -0.90 17.29
N ASN A 301 -18.30 -2.19 17.12
CA ASN A 301 -19.11 -3.25 17.72
C ASN A 301 -18.50 -3.65 19.07
N PHE A 302 -18.98 -3.07 20.17
CA PHE A 302 -18.49 -3.34 21.53
C PHE A 302 -18.84 -4.74 22.09
N PHE A 303 -19.41 -5.60 21.24
CA PHE A 303 -19.74 -7.00 21.55
C PHE A 303 -18.97 -7.98 20.65
N SER A 304 -17.99 -7.52 19.87
CA SER A 304 -17.20 -8.38 18.97
C SER A 304 -15.71 -8.02 18.99
N ILE A 305 -14.83 -9.01 19.17
CA ILE A 305 -13.38 -8.81 19.04
C ILE A 305 -12.98 -8.62 17.57
N ALA A 306 -13.66 -9.33 16.66
CA ALA A 306 -13.32 -9.33 15.24
C ALA A 306 -13.64 -7.99 14.55
N GLN A 307 -14.52 -7.16 15.14
CA GLN A 307 -15.02 -5.91 14.52
C GLN A 307 -15.60 -6.12 13.11
N LYS A 308 -16.05 -7.34 12.81
CA LYS A 308 -16.84 -7.61 11.61
C LYS A 308 -18.22 -7.01 11.83
N TYR A 309 -18.55 -6.05 10.98
CA TYR A 309 -19.94 -5.84 10.61
C TYR A 309 -20.21 -6.92 9.57
N ASP A 310 -21.32 -7.63 9.68
CA ASP A 310 -21.82 -8.32 8.50
C ASP A 310 -22.02 -7.24 7.44
N GLU A 311 -21.22 -7.29 6.37
CA GLU A 311 -21.27 -6.35 5.25
C GLU A 311 -22.60 -6.45 4.49
#